data_AF-A0A7Y2AFJ6-F1
#
_entry.id   AF-A0A7Y2AFJ6-F1
#
_cell.length_a   1.000
_cell.length_b   1.000
_cell.length_c   1.000
_cell.angle_alpha   90.00
_cell.angle_beta   90.00
_cell.angle_gamma   90.00
#
_symmetry.space_group_name_H-M   'P 1'
#
loop_
_entity.id
_entity.type
_entity.pdbx_description
1 polymer ?
#
loop_
_entity_poly.entity_id
_entity_poly.type
_entity_poly.pdbx_seq_one_letter_code
_entity_poly.pdbx_strand_id
1 'polypeptide(L)'
;ALGMARNAIGQDDWQLAREQLEQLDPISTEGQALLGRIYVHLGDFDGVEKWIARAADSGDQYADTWLVRGAYFAHQDQHADAVGCFSKALLIDQTDHVVYSLYSQSLKQLSFQSEAKEASRRAELLKETHSIGAKMAASEVRTDDDVSNLIDLLEELRRGDEALAWRRITNADESDHGSKSADSKSEQATRTFILCGVDVNELDGKGDSQRSEPDADRNGNVEAVEPPIPGQQSE
;
A
#
# COMPACT_ATOMS: atom_id res chain seq x y z
N ALA A 1 -8.01 -21.32 -7.24
CA ALA A 1 -8.14 -20.05 -7.97
C ALA A 1 -7.28 -18.94 -7.38
N LEU A 2 -7.44 -18.58 -6.10
CA LEU A 2 -6.55 -17.58 -5.45
C LEU A 2 -5.05 -17.91 -5.57
N GLY A 3 -4.67 -19.18 -5.40
CA GLY A 3 -3.28 -19.63 -5.62
C GLY A 3 -2.81 -19.50 -7.08
N MET A 4 -3.71 -19.62 -8.05
CA MET A 4 -3.37 -19.40 -9.47
C MET A 4 -3.13 -17.92 -9.73
N ALA A 5 -3.98 -17.03 -9.19
CA ALA A 5 -3.82 -15.60 -9.31
C ALA A 5 -2.50 -15.12 -8.66
N ARG A 6 -2.16 -15.66 -7.49
CA ARG A 6 -0.86 -15.42 -6.84
C ARG A 6 0.32 -15.88 -7.68
N ASN A 7 0.20 -17.05 -8.31
CA ASN A 7 1.24 -17.54 -9.22
C ASN A 7 1.40 -16.64 -10.45
N ALA A 8 0.29 -16.17 -11.03
CA ALA A 8 0.31 -15.22 -12.14
C ALA A 8 0.99 -13.89 -11.74
N ILE A 9 0.67 -13.35 -10.56
CA ILE A 9 1.37 -12.18 -9.99
C ILE A 9 2.87 -12.44 -9.81
N GLY A 10 3.26 -13.62 -9.32
CA GLY A 10 4.68 -13.99 -9.20
C GLY A 10 5.42 -14.08 -10.53
N GLN A 11 4.69 -14.22 -11.64
CA GLN A 11 5.19 -14.20 -13.01
C GLN A 11 5.02 -12.82 -13.68
N ASP A 12 4.62 -11.81 -12.91
CA ASP A 12 4.32 -10.45 -13.38
C ASP A 12 3.13 -10.36 -14.38
N ASP A 13 2.26 -11.38 -14.40
CA ASP A 13 1.06 -11.42 -15.23
C ASP A 13 -0.19 -11.00 -14.44
N TRP A 14 -0.30 -9.69 -14.22
CA TRP A 14 -1.37 -9.06 -13.43
C TRP A 14 -2.73 -9.11 -14.12
N GLN A 15 -2.76 -9.15 -15.45
CA GLN A 15 -4.02 -9.25 -16.22
C GLN A 15 -4.61 -10.65 -16.09
N LEU A 16 -3.80 -11.70 -16.23
CA LEU A 16 -4.26 -13.06 -15.98
C LEU A 16 -4.74 -13.24 -14.53
N ALA A 17 -4.02 -12.66 -13.56
CA ALA A 17 -4.43 -12.69 -12.16
C ALA A 17 -5.81 -12.03 -11.95
N ARG A 18 -6.07 -10.89 -12.60
CA ARG A 18 -7.37 -10.20 -12.59
C ARG A 18 -8.46 -11.12 -13.13
N GLU A 19 -8.29 -11.66 -14.34
CA GLU A 19 -9.27 -12.52 -14.99
C GLU A 19 -9.62 -13.74 -14.12
N GLN A 20 -8.61 -14.36 -13.53
CA GLN A 20 -8.79 -15.53 -12.67
C GLN A 20 -9.57 -15.23 -11.39
N LEU A 21 -9.47 -14.00 -10.86
CA LEU A 21 -10.23 -13.59 -9.67
C LEU A 21 -11.64 -13.11 -10.02
N GLU A 22 -11.80 -12.36 -11.12
CA GLU A 22 -13.11 -11.87 -11.57
C GLU A 22 -14.07 -13.00 -11.99
N GLN A 23 -13.55 -14.16 -12.38
CA GLN A 23 -14.34 -15.36 -12.67
C GLN A 23 -14.86 -16.09 -11.42
N LEU A 24 -14.46 -15.67 -10.21
CA LEU A 24 -14.87 -16.32 -8.97
C LEU A 24 -16.17 -15.73 -8.43
N ASP A 25 -17.20 -16.59 -8.35
CA ASP A 25 -18.47 -16.27 -7.71
C ASP A 25 -18.90 -17.44 -6.78
N PRO A 26 -18.89 -17.26 -5.43
CA PRO A 26 -18.43 -16.09 -4.70
C PRO A 26 -16.89 -16.05 -4.56
N ILE A 27 -16.33 -14.84 -4.62
CA ILE A 27 -14.92 -14.56 -4.29
C ILE A 27 -14.75 -14.32 -2.79
N SER A 28 -13.66 -14.83 -2.20
CA SER A 28 -13.37 -14.64 -0.77
C SER A 28 -12.94 -13.21 -0.46
N THR A 29 -13.03 -12.80 0.81
CA THR A 29 -12.55 -11.47 1.26
C THR A 29 -11.08 -11.23 0.93
N GLU A 30 -10.22 -12.24 1.12
CA GLU A 30 -8.81 -12.18 0.73
C GLU A 30 -8.64 -12.01 -0.78
N GLY A 31 -9.44 -12.74 -1.58
CA GLY A 31 -9.43 -12.61 -3.03
C GLY A 31 -9.91 -11.23 -3.48
N GLN A 32 -10.91 -10.65 -2.81
CA GLN A 32 -11.35 -9.27 -3.04
C GLN A 32 -10.25 -8.27 -2.72
N ALA A 33 -9.56 -8.42 -1.59
CA ALA A 33 -8.43 -7.55 -1.24
C ALA A 33 -7.33 -7.62 -2.31
N LEU A 34 -6.96 -8.83 -2.75
CA LEU A 34 -5.98 -9.04 -3.82
C LEU A 34 -6.43 -8.45 -5.16
N LEU A 35 -7.71 -8.59 -5.52
CA LEU A 35 -8.28 -8.00 -6.73
C LEU A 35 -8.18 -6.47 -6.72
N GLY A 36 -8.46 -5.84 -5.57
CA GLY A 36 -8.26 -4.41 -5.39
C GLY A 36 -6.80 -3.99 -5.61
N ARG A 37 -5.84 -4.73 -5.05
CA ARG A 37 -4.40 -4.49 -5.28
C ARG A 37 -4.04 -4.60 -6.75
N ILE A 38 -4.62 -5.57 -7.48
CA ILE A 38 -4.42 -5.70 -8.92
C ILE A 38 -4.93 -4.46 -9.67
N TYR A 39 -6.10 -3.92 -9.31
CA TYR A 39 -6.60 -2.67 -9.92
C TYR A 39 -5.63 -1.51 -9.69
N VAL A 40 -5.11 -1.34 -8.47
CA VAL A 40 -4.10 -0.32 -8.17
C VAL A 40 -2.83 -0.53 -8.98
N HIS A 41 -2.32 -1.76 -9.03
CA HIS A 41 -1.09 -2.08 -9.78
C HIS A 41 -1.24 -1.76 -11.27
N LEU A 42 -2.40 -2.06 -11.85
CA LEU A 42 -2.72 -1.78 -13.25
C LEU A 42 -3.07 -0.30 -13.52
N GLY A 43 -3.19 0.54 -12.49
CA GLY A 43 -3.64 1.92 -12.61
C GLY A 43 -5.11 2.06 -13.00
N ASP A 44 -5.93 1.02 -12.84
CA ASP A 44 -7.36 1.01 -13.15
C ASP A 44 -8.15 1.65 -12.01
N PHE A 45 -8.13 2.97 -11.93
CA PHE A 45 -8.83 3.72 -10.87
C PHE A 45 -10.36 3.66 -10.97
N ASP A 46 -10.92 3.43 -12.16
CA ASP A 46 -12.35 3.12 -12.32
C ASP A 46 -12.70 1.79 -11.63
N GLY A 47 -11.82 0.79 -11.75
CA GLY A 47 -11.89 -0.47 -11.02
C GLY A 47 -11.75 -0.28 -9.51
N VAL A 48 -10.81 0.55 -9.06
CA VAL A 48 -10.64 0.92 -7.65
C VAL A 48 -11.89 1.58 -7.09
N GLU A 49 -12.51 2.52 -7.79
CA GLU A 49 -13.75 3.18 -7.35
C GLU A 49 -14.91 2.19 -7.15
N LYS A 50 -15.12 1.31 -8.14
CA LYS A 50 -16.13 0.25 -8.05
C LYS A 50 -15.83 -0.73 -6.91
N TRP A 51 -14.55 -1.02 -6.68
CA TRP A 51 -14.11 -1.87 -5.59
C TRP A 51 -14.39 -1.21 -4.23
N ILE A 52 -14.03 0.06 -4.04
CA ILE A 52 -14.27 0.84 -2.82
C ILE A 52 -15.76 0.87 -2.47
N ALA A 53 -16.63 1.10 -3.47
CA ALA A 53 -18.08 1.12 -3.29
C ALA A 53 -18.65 -0.24 -2.81
N ARG A 54 -17.95 -1.35 -3.07
CA ARG A 54 -18.35 -2.71 -2.67
C ARG A 54 -17.65 -3.20 -1.40
N ALA A 55 -16.48 -2.67 -1.09
CA ALA A 55 -15.59 -3.14 -0.02
C ALA A 55 -15.85 -2.48 1.35
N ALA A 56 -16.94 -1.73 1.49
CA ALA A 56 -17.21 -0.90 2.68
C ALA A 56 -17.28 -1.68 4.02
N ASP A 57 -17.56 -2.99 4.00
CA ASP A 57 -17.99 -3.68 5.23
C ASP A 57 -17.11 -4.80 5.81
N SER A 58 -16.02 -5.28 5.19
CA SER A 58 -15.32 -6.45 5.79
C SER A 58 -13.89 -6.78 5.33
N GLY A 59 -13.02 -5.81 5.01
CA GLY A 59 -11.67 -6.09 4.47
C GLY A 59 -10.48 -5.73 5.38
N ASP A 60 -10.72 -5.09 6.52
CA ASP A 60 -9.69 -4.34 7.27
C ASP A 60 -8.54 -5.18 7.85
N GLN A 61 -8.67 -6.51 7.87
CA GLN A 61 -7.61 -7.42 8.30
C GLN A 61 -6.50 -7.63 7.26
N TYR A 62 -6.73 -7.26 5.99
CA TYR A 62 -5.76 -7.45 4.90
C TYR A 62 -5.04 -6.14 4.58
N ALA A 63 -3.71 -6.19 4.47
CA ALA A 63 -2.90 -5.04 4.08
C ALA A 63 -3.34 -4.45 2.73
N ASP A 64 -3.66 -5.33 1.77
CA ASP A 64 -4.12 -4.95 0.42
C ASP A 64 -5.35 -4.04 0.46
N THR A 65 -6.30 -4.28 1.37
CA THR A 65 -7.49 -3.41 1.54
C THR A 65 -7.08 -1.97 1.86
N TRP A 66 -6.10 -1.81 2.76
CA TRP A 66 -5.60 -0.49 3.17
C TRP A 66 -4.71 0.14 2.09
N LEU A 67 -3.93 -0.65 1.34
CA LEU A 67 -3.22 -0.19 0.15
C LEU A 67 -4.21 0.42 -0.85
N VAL A 68 -5.33 -0.25 -1.12
CA VAL A 68 -6.30 0.22 -2.13
C VAL A 68 -6.97 1.50 -1.69
N ARG A 69 -7.40 1.60 -0.43
CA ARG A 69 -7.93 2.85 0.15
C ARG A 69 -6.90 3.98 0.09
N GLY A 70 -5.64 3.70 0.42
CA GLY A 70 -4.57 4.69 0.36
C GLY A 70 -4.29 5.18 -1.06
N ALA A 71 -4.26 4.27 -2.03
CA ALA A 71 -4.09 4.61 -3.44
C ALA A 71 -5.27 5.43 -3.97
N TYR A 72 -6.49 5.08 -3.57
CA TYR A 72 -7.69 5.86 -3.89
C TYR A 72 -7.59 7.30 -3.36
N PHE A 73 -7.26 7.49 -2.08
CA PHE A 73 -7.09 8.84 -1.53
C PHE A 73 -5.94 9.62 -2.18
N ALA A 74 -4.81 8.96 -2.47
CA ALA A 74 -3.69 9.60 -3.16
C ALA A 74 -4.07 10.05 -4.57
N HIS A 75 -4.91 9.27 -5.28
CA HIS A 75 -5.43 9.65 -6.61
C HIS A 75 -6.39 10.85 -6.57
N GLN A 76 -7.02 11.08 -5.42
CA GLN A 76 -7.86 12.26 -5.16
C GLN A 76 -7.08 13.44 -4.55
N ASP A 77 -5.74 13.42 -4.60
CA ASP A 77 -4.83 14.38 -3.96
C ASP A 77 -4.98 14.49 -2.42
N GLN A 78 -5.70 13.56 -1.78
CA GLN A 78 -5.91 13.49 -0.34
C GLN A 78 -4.75 12.74 0.35
N HIS A 79 -3.55 13.32 0.31
CA HIS A 79 -2.34 12.62 0.75
C HIS A 79 -2.28 12.33 2.25
N ALA A 80 -2.93 13.13 3.11
CA ALA A 80 -2.99 12.85 4.55
C ALA A 80 -3.75 11.55 4.86
N ASP A 81 -4.93 11.39 4.26
CA ASP A 81 -5.76 10.19 4.36
C ASP A 81 -5.03 8.97 3.74
N ALA A 82 -4.33 9.19 2.62
CA ALA A 82 -3.52 8.17 1.97
C ALA A 82 -2.40 7.65 2.89
N VAL A 83 -1.65 8.55 3.53
CA VAL A 83 -0.60 8.21 4.50
C VAL A 83 -1.19 7.41 5.65
N GLY A 84 -2.34 7.81 6.21
CA GLY A 84 -3.02 7.06 7.27
C GLY A 84 -3.42 5.63 6.85
N CYS A 85 -3.91 5.46 5.62
CA CYS A 85 -4.24 4.14 5.07
C CYS A 85 -2.99 3.28 4.83
N PHE A 86 -1.96 3.84 4.20
CA PHE A 86 -0.70 3.12 3.99
C PHE A 86 -0.02 2.74 5.31
N SER A 87 -0.09 3.60 6.34
CA SER A 87 0.39 3.25 7.68
C SER A 87 -0.30 2.01 8.23
N LYS A 88 -1.63 1.88 8.05
CA LYS A 88 -2.37 0.68 8.46
C LYS A 88 -1.95 -0.55 7.65
N ALA A 89 -1.76 -0.41 6.34
CA ALA A 89 -1.25 -1.49 5.49
C ALA A 89 0.12 -1.99 5.98
N LEU A 90 1.05 -1.07 6.24
CA LEU A 90 2.42 -1.38 6.70
C LEU A 90 2.47 -2.01 8.10
N LEU A 91 1.51 -1.68 8.96
CA LEU A 91 1.39 -2.30 10.28
C LEU A 91 0.85 -3.73 10.20
N ILE A 92 0.17 -4.11 9.10
CA ILE A 92 -0.27 -5.48 8.83
C ILE A 92 0.83 -6.25 8.09
N ASP A 93 1.39 -5.66 7.03
CA ASP A 93 2.51 -6.22 6.26
C ASP A 93 3.64 -5.19 6.14
N GLN A 94 4.64 -5.36 7.00
CA GLN A 94 5.83 -4.50 7.04
C GLN A 94 6.86 -4.82 5.94
N THR A 95 6.56 -5.75 5.04
CA THR A 95 7.46 -6.21 3.97
C THR A 95 7.01 -5.77 2.57
N ASP A 96 5.86 -5.12 2.44
CA ASP A 96 5.37 -4.64 1.14
C ASP A 96 6.10 -3.36 0.67
N HIS A 97 7.13 -3.55 -0.15
CA HIS A 97 7.87 -2.48 -0.80
C HIS A 97 7.01 -1.55 -1.69
N VAL A 98 5.90 -2.04 -2.24
CA VAL A 98 4.97 -1.23 -3.05
C VAL A 98 4.27 -0.22 -2.15
N VAL A 99 3.79 -0.66 -0.98
CA VAL A 99 3.15 0.23 0.00
C VAL A 99 4.15 1.30 0.47
N TYR A 100 5.39 0.94 0.81
CA TYR A 100 6.41 1.94 1.19
C TYR A 100 6.68 2.97 0.08
N SER A 101 6.64 2.54 -1.19
CA SER A 101 6.83 3.44 -2.33
C SER A 101 5.69 4.45 -2.45
N LEU A 102 4.43 4.00 -2.38
CA LEU A 102 3.24 4.86 -2.41
C LEU A 102 3.15 5.78 -1.18
N TYR A 103 3.51 5.24 -0.01
CA TYR A 103 3.62 5.98 1.23
C TYR A 103 4.64 7.12 1.12
N SER A 104 5.85 6.82 0.62
CA SER A 104 6.89 7.82 0.39
C SER A 104 6.45 8.92 -0.56
N GLN A 105 5.75 8.58 -1.65
CA GLN A 105 5.21 9.57 -2.58
C GLN A 105 4.22 10.51 -1.89
N SER A 106 3.28 9.96 -1.12
CA SER A 106 2.31 10.78 -0.37
C SER A 106 2.98 11.66 0.70
N LEU A 107 4.00 11.14 1.39
CA LEU A 107 4.80 11.93 2.33
C LEU A 107 5.54 13.09 1.66
N LYS A 108 6.06 12.92 0.42
CA LYS A 108 6.65 14.02 -0.35
C LYS A 108 5.65 15.12 -0.64
N GLN A 109 4.41 14.76 -1.00
CA GLN A 109 3.33 15.73 -1.26
C GLN A 109 2.94 16.51 0.00
N LEU A 110 3.04 15.88 1.17
CA LEU A 110 2.85 16.53 2.48
C LEU A 110 4.10 17.26 3.00
N SER A 111 5.19 17.32 2.22
CA SER A 111 6.47 17.92 2.60
C SER A 111 7.21 17.25 3.78
N PHE A 112 6.89 16.00 4.09
CA PHE A 112 7.61 15.17 5.07
C PHE A 112 8.84 14.52 4.42
N GLN A 113 9.85 15.35 4.12
CA GLN A 113 10.99 14.96 3.29
C GLN A 113 11.93 13.93 3.94
N SER A 114 12.12 13.99 5.26
CA SER A 114 12.95 13.03 6.00
C SER A 114 12.31 11.64 5.99
N GLU A 115 11.05 11.58 6.38
CA GLU A 115 10.25 10.36 6.50
C GLU A 115 10.05 9.74 5.11
N ALA A 116 9.81 10.57 4.08
CA ALA A 116 9.71 10.11 2.71
C ALA A 116 11.01 9.46 2.21
N LYS A 117 12.17 10.02 2.51
CA LYS A 117 13.47 9.44 2.13
C LYS A 117 13.69 8.10 2.82
N GLU A 118 13.35 8.00 4.09
CA GLU A 118 13.47 6.76 4.84
C GLU A 118 12.51 5.68 4.30
N ALA A 119 11.27 6.04 4.01
CA ALA A 119 10.31 5.13 3.36
C ALA A 119 10.78 4.67 1.97
N SER A 120 11.33 5.57 1.15
CA SER A 120 11.92 5.23 -0.15
C SER A 120 13.10 4.26 0.00
N ARG A 121 14.02 4.52 0.94
CA ARG A 121 15.15 3.64 1.24
C ARG A 121 14.68 2.25 1.64
N ARG A 122 13.71 2.17 2.55
CA ARG A 122 13.16 0.91 3.02
C ARG A 122 12.47 0.11 1.90
N ALA A 123 11.75 0.77 1.00
CA ALA A 123 11.18 0.12 -0.18
C ALA A 123 12.26 -0.56 -1.03
N GLU A 124 13.40 0.10 -1.26
CA GLU A 124 14.49 -0.46 -2.07
C GLU A 124 15.14 -1.67 -1.38
N LEU A 125 15.42 -1.60 -0.08
CA LEU A 125 15.96 -2.73 0.68
C LEU A 125 15.05 -3.96 0.63
N LEU A 126 13.73 -3.75 0.76
CA LEU A 126 12.75 -4.83 0.67
C LEU A 126 12.67 -5.42 -0.73
N LYS A 127 12.72 -4.58 -1.76
CA LYS A 127 12.75 -5.01 -3.15
C LYS A 127 14.00 -5.83 -3.45
N GLU A 128 15.17 -5.39 -2.97
CA GLU A 128 16.43 -6.11 -3.11
C GLU A 128 16.39 -7.46 -2.38
N THR A 129 15.89 -7.47 -1.15
CA THR A 129 15.65 -8.70 -0.36
C THR A 129 14.79 -9.71 -1.14
N HIS A 130 13.68 -9.25 -1.73
CA HIS A 130 12.81 -10.10 -2.55
C HIS A 130 13.51 -10.60 -3.82
N SER A 131 14.28 -9.73 -4.50
CA SER A 131 15.03 -10.10 -5.70
C SER A 131 16.07 -11.18 -5.41
N ILE A 132 16.85 -11.03 -4.32
CA ILE A 132 17.84 -12.04 -3.91
C ILE A 132 17.13 -13.34 -3.54
N GLY A 133 16.04 -13.28 -2.76
CA GLY A 133 15.22 -14.45 -2.42
C GLY A 133 14.70 -15.20 -3.65
N ALA A 134 14.14 -14.48 -4.63
CA ALA A 134 13.64 -15.04 -5.88
C ALA A 134 14.77 -15.66 -6.72
N LYS A 135 15.91 -14.98 -6.84
CA LYS A 135 17.11 -15.50 -7.52
C LYS A 135 17.57 -16.81 -6.89
N MET A 136 17.65 -16.88 -5.56
CA MET A 136 18.06 -18.09 -4.85
C MET A 136 17.03 -19.22 -4.93
N ALA A 137 15.75 -18.91 -5.07
CA ALA A 137 14.70 -19.91 -5.25
C ALA A 137 14.68 -20.48 -6.68
N ALA A 138 15.01 -19.66 -7.68
CA ALA A 138 15.09 -20.07 -9.09
C ALA A 138 16.42 -20.74 -9.47
N SER A 139 17.51 -20.44 -8.76
CA SER A 139 18.83 -21.01 -9.00
C SER A 139 19.04 -22.30 -8.20
N GLU A 140 19.61 -23.33 -8.83
CA GLU A 140 20.06 -24.53 -8.11
C GLU A 140 21.27 -24.26 -7.21
N VAL A 141 22.05 -23.22 -7.52
CA VAL A 141 23.24 -22.83 -6.75
C VAL A 141 22.99 -21.52 -6.03
N ARG A 142 23.07 -21.57 -4.71
CA ARG A 142 23.11 -20.41 -3.82
C ARG A 142 24.56 -19.99 -3.64
N THR A 143 24.85 -18.70 -3.80
CA THR A 143 26.20 -18.16 -3.58
C THR A 143 26.33 -17.60 -2.17
N ASP A 144 27.53 -17.69 -1.58
CA ASP A 144 27.80 -17.11 -0.26
C ASP A 144 27.60 -15.58 -0.25
N ASP A 145 27.90 -14.92 -1.38
CA ASP A 145 27.68 -13.48 -1.57
C ASP A 145 26.19 -13.12 -1.52
N ASP A 146 25.32 -13.88 -2.22
CA ASP A 146 23.88 -13.63 -2.20
C ASP A 146 23.30 -13.77 -0.77
N VAL A 147 23.77 -14.76 -0.01
CA VAL A 147 23.30 -14.97 1.37
C VAL A 147 23.82 -13.90 2.31
N SER A 148 25.09 -13.52 2.17
CA SER A 148 25.70 -12.47 2.98
C SER A 148 24.99 -11.13 2.75
N ASN A 149 24.75 -10.77 1.50
CA ASN A 149 24.00 -9.56 1.15
C ASN A 149 22.58 -9.59 1.72
N LEU A 150 21.89 -10.73 1.63
CA LEU A 150 20.56 -10.88 2.22
C LEU A 150 20.56 -10.70 3.74
N ILE A 151 21.54 -11.26 4.44
CA ILE A 151 21.69 -11.10 5.89
C ILE A 151 21.85 -9.61 6.25
N ASP A 152 22.73 -8.89 5.56
CA ASP A 152 22.97 -7.47 5.82
C ASP A 152 21.72 -6.62 5.60
N LEU A 153 20.97 -6.88 4.51
CA LEU A 153 19.70 -6.22 4.23
C LEU A 153 18.66 -6.48 5.32
N LEU A 154 18.54 -7.73 5.78
CA LEU A 154 17.60 -8.11 6.82
C LEU A 154 17.95 -7.47 8.18
N GLU A 155 19.24 -7.32 8.50
CA GLU A 155 19.68 -6.60 9.70
C GLU A 155 19.34 -5.12 9.64
N GLU A 156 19.57 -4.47 8.49
CA GLU A 156 19.19 -3.08 8.26
C GLU A 156 17.67 -2.87 8.39
N LEU A 157 16.88 -3.83 7.93
CA LEU A 157 15.43 -3.88 8.07
C LEU A 157 14.94 -4.26 9.48
N ARG A 158 15.86 -4.51 10.43
CA ARG A 158 15.59 -5.05 11.79
C ARG A 158 14.82 -6.37 11.79
N ARG A 159 15.04 -7.21 10.78
CA ARG A 159 14.51 -8.58 10.65
C ARG A 159 15.56 -9.60 11.12
N GLY A 160 16.07 -9.39 12.34
CA GLY A 160 17.20 -10.14 12.89
C GLY A 160 16.96 -11.65 13.01
N ASP A 161 15.72 -12.08 13.25
CA ASP A 161 15.38 -13.51 13.33
C ASP A 161 15.56 -14.21 11.97
N GLU A 162 15.22 -13.53 10.88
CA GLU A 162 15.41 -14.04 9.53
C GLU A 162 16.88 -14.02 9.13
N ALA A 163 17.60 -12.93 9.44
CA ALA A 163 19.04 -12.84 9.24
C ALA A 163 19.76 -14.00 9.97
N LEU A 164 19.35 -14.29 11.20
CA LEU A 164 19.89 -15.40 11.99
C LEU A 164 19.54 -16.77 11.41
N ALA A 165 18.33 -16.95 10.86
CA ALA A 165 17.97 -18.17 10.15
C ALA A 165 18.87 -18.40 8.93
N TRP A 166 19.13 -17.35 8.13
CA TRP A 166 20.06 -17.44 6.99
C TRP A 166 21.49 -17.77 7.40
N ARG A 167 21.99 -17.16 8.49
CA ARG A 167 23.31 -17.51 9.06
C ARG A 167 23.41 -18.97 9.49
N ARG A 168 22.35 -19.54 10.05
CA ARG A 168 22.33 -20.96 10.45
C ARG A 168 22.37 -21.90 9.26
N ILE A 169 21.73 -21.52 8.16
CA ILE A 169 21.73 -22.31 6.93
C ILE A 169 23.14 -22.32 6.29
N THR A 170 23.91 -21.23 6.40
CA THR A 170 25.30 -21.17 5.93
C THR A 170 26.29 -21.83 6.89
N ASN A 171 26.09 -21.63 8.21
CA ASN A 171 27.02 -22.07 9.26
C ASN A 171 26.48 -23.28 10.02
N ALA A 172 26.10 -24.36 9.32
CA ALA A 172 25.56 -25.57 9.94
C ALA A 172 26.59 -26.35 10.80
N ASP A 173 27.21 -25.70 11.80
CA ASP A 173 27.94 -26.32 12.90
C ASP A 173 27.93 -25.57 14.25
N GLU A 174 27.31 -24.39 14.41
CA GLU A 174 27.29 -23.74 15.74
C GLU A 174 25.88 -23.41 16.24
N SER A 175 25.49 -24.13 17.29
CA SER A 175 24.30 -23.90 18.10
C SER A 175 24.53 -22.72 19.05
N ASP A 176 23.58 -21.78 19.11
CA ASP A 176 23.31 -21.08 20.36
C ASP A 176 21.82 -20.73 20.52
N HIS A 177 21.38 -20.84 21.76
CA HIS A 177 20.02 -20.67 22.26
C HIS A 177 19.89 -19.32 22.94
N GLY A 178 18.83 -18.58 22.60
CA GLY A 178 18.37 -17.52 23.48
C GLY A 178 17.33 -16.64 22.83
N SER A 179 16.09 -16.73 23.31
CA SER A 179 15.10 -15.68 23.15
C SER A 179 14.66 -15.20 24.53
N LYS A 180 14.58 -13.88 24.69
CA LYS A 180 13.92 -13.21 25.81
C LYS A 180 12.82 -12.32 25.25
N SER A 181 11.68 -12.33 25.93
CA SER A 181 10.45 -11.62 25.56
C SER A 181 10.57 -10.11 25.75
N ALA A 182 9.92 -9.36 24.85
CA ALA A 182 9.93 -7.89 24.84
C ALA A 182 8.83 -7.28 25.71
N ASP A 183 9.18 -6.12 26.30
CA ASP A 183 8.43 -5.31 27.25
C ASP A 183 7.68 -4.15 26.53
N SER A 184 6.63 -3.59 27.13
CA SER A 184 5.67 -2.67 26.46
C SER A 184 6.25 -1.37 25.85
N LYS A 185 7.44 -0.92 26.28
CA LYS A 185 8.18 0.19 25.62
C LYS A 185 8.67 -0.16 24.21
N SER A 186 8.69 -1.44 23.85
CA SER A 186 9.13 -1.93 22.54
C SER A 186 8.10 -1.67 21.42
N GLU A 187 6.80 -1.67 21.73
CA GLU A 187 5.76 -1.60 20.69
C GLU A 187 5.70 -0.23 19.99
N GLN A 188 5.79 0.87 20.74
CA GLN A 188 5.81 2.22 20.16
C GLN A 188 7.07 2.46 19.34
N ALA A 189 8.23 1.97 19.81
CA ALA A 189 9.48 2.04 19.06
C ALA A 189 9.41 1.22 17.76
N THR A 190 8.77 0.04 17.80
CA THR A 190 8.51 -0.79 16.62
C THR A 190 7.60 -0.09 15.63
N ARG A 191 6.48 0.49 16.09
CA ARG A 191 5.57 1.26 15.20
C ARG A 191 6.27 2.44 14.56
N THR A 192 7.02 3.23 15.33
CA THR A 192 7.79 4.38 14.82
C THR A 192 8.78 3.95 13.75
N PHE A 193 9.45 2.82 13.95
CA PHE A 193 10.37 2.25 12.96
C PHE A 193 9.67 1.78 11.69
N ILE A 194 8.54 1.06 11.81
CA ILE A 194 7.73 0.62 10.66
C ILE A 194 7.22 1.82 9.86
N LEU A 195 6.80 2.88 10.54
CA LEU A 195 6.21 4.07 9.91
C LEU A 195 7.22 5.15 9.53
N CYS A 196 8.51 4.82 9.54
CA CYS A 196 9.60 5.71 9.13
C CYS A 196 9.62 7.05 9.90
N GLY A 197 9.24 7.01 11.18
CA GLY A 197 9.22 8.19 12.06
C GLY A 197 7.92 9.00 12.04
N VAL A 198 6.93 8.63 11.22
CA VAL A 198 5.64 9.34 11.15
C VAL A 198 4.78 9.01 12.36
N ASP A 199 4.34 10.05 13.07
CA ASP A 199 3.22 9.95 14.01
C ASP A 199 1.91 10.20 13.26
N VAL A 200 1.14 9.14 13.06
CA VAL A 200 -0.12 9.18 12.30
C VAL A 200 -1.17 10.08 12.97
N ASN A 201 -1.07 10.31 14.28
CA ASN A 201 -2.00 11.18 15.00
C ASN A 201 -1.76 12.67 14.73
N GLU A 202 -0.57 13.04 14.25
CA GLU A 202 -0.23 14.43 13.93
C GLU A 202 -0.73 14.86 12.54
N LEU A 203 -1.21 13.91 11.72
CA LEU A 203 -1.64 14.16 10.34
C LEU A 203 -3.04 14.76 10.23
N ASP A 204 -3.92 14.49 11.20
CA ASP A 204 -5.30 14.98 11.23
C ASP A 204 -5.37 16.52 11.27
N GLY A 205 -4.34 17.19 11.80
CA GLY A 205 -4.27 18.66 11.86
C GLY A 205 -3.89 19.36 10.55
N LYS A 206 -3.45 18.62 9.52
CA LYS A 206 -3.01 19.20 8.23
C LYS A 206 -4.00 18.96 7.07
N GLY A 207 -4.89 17.97 7.19
CA GLY A 207 -5.89 17.67 6.16
C GLY A 207 -6.91 18.79 5.93
N ASP A 208 -7.26 19.55 6.98
CA ASP A 208 -8.21 20.66 6.87
C ASP A 208 -7.62 21.91 6.18
N SER A 209 -6.30 22.03 6.05
CA SER A 209 -5.68 23.15 5.32
C SER A 209 -5.67 22.97 3.80
N GLN A 210 -5.98 21.76 3.30
CA GLN A 210 -6.06 21.43 1.87
C GLN A 210 -7.49 21.18 1.37
N ARG A 211 -8.50 21.23 2.25
CA ARG A 211 -9.90 21.36 1.84
C ARG A 211 -10.14 22.80 1.39
N SER A 212 -9.64 23.17 0.22
CA SER A 212 -10.12 24.36 -0.48
C SER A 212 -11.61 24.17 -0.75
N GLU A 213 -12.43 25.05 -0.15
CA GLU A 213 -13.85 25.17 -0.45
C GLU A 213 -14.05 25.24 -1.98
N PRO A 214 -15.12 24.62 -2.53
CA PRO A 214 -15.46 24.87 -3.92
C PRO A 214 -15.75 26.36 -4.08
N ASP A 215 -15.03 27.03 -4.98
CA ASP A 215 -15.21 28.43 -5.37
C ASP A 215 -16.68 28.71 -5.73
N ALA A 216 -17.46 29.10 -4.73
CA ALA A 216 -18.81 29.59 -4.87
C ALA A 216 -18.77 31.11 -5.09
N ASP A 217 -18.09 31.55 -6.14
CA ASP A 217 -18.24 32.92 -6.65
C ASP A 217 -17.81 33.08 -8.11
N ARG A 218 -18.67 32.61 -9.02
CA ARG A 218 -18.84 33.27 -10.32
C ARG A 218 -20.31 33.42 -10.64
N ASN A 219 -20.84 34.52 -10.11
CA ASN A 219 -22.08 35.14 -10.51
C ASN A 219 -22.03 35.50 -12.01
N GLY A 220 -22.61 34.66 -12.86
CA GLY A 220 -22.84 34.89 -14.29
C GLY A 220 -24.33 34.99 -14.54
N ASN A 221 -24.84 36.21 -14.45
CA ASN A 221 -26.19 36.65 -14.72
C ASN A 221 -26.76 35.97 -16.00
N VAL A 222 -27.73 35.08 -15.85
CA VAL A 222 -28.61 34.62 -16.95
C VAL A 222 -30.01 35.10 -16.61
N GLU A 223 -30.41 36.17 -17.30
CA GLU A 223 -31.78 36.67 -17.32
C GLU A 223 -32.75 35.51 -17.62
N ALA A 224 -33.68 35.29 -16.71
CA ALA A 224 -34.81 34.41 -16.91
C ALA A 224 -35.69 35.01 -18.02
N VAL A 225 -35.61 34.43 -19.23
CA VAL A 225 -36.59 34.66 -20.29
C VAL A 225 -37.82 33.83 -19.95
N GLU A 226 -38.88 34.49 -19.47
CA GLU A 226 -40.20 33.88 -19.31
C GLU A 226 -40.75 33.42 -20.67
N PRO A 227 -41.38 32.22 -20.74
CA PRO A 227 -42.04 31.77 -21.97
C PRO A 227 -43.39 32.51 -22.16
N PRO A 228 -43.76 32.88 -23.40
CA PRO A 228 -45.01 33.59 -23.65
C PRO A 228 -46.23 32.64 -23.55
N ILE A 229 -47.26 33.13 -22.86
CA ILE A 229 -48.58 32.52 -22.70
C ILE A 229 -49.34 32.60 -24.05
N PRO A 230 -49.88 31.50 -24.61
CA PRO A 230 -50.69 31.57 -25.81
C PRO A 230 -52.19 31.72 -25.46
N GLY A 231 -52.81 32.81 -25.88
CA GLY A 231 -54.25 32.99 -25.77
C GLY A 231 -54.85 34.25 -26.41
N GLN A 232 -55.44 34.08 -27.59
CA GLN A 232 -56.64 34.76 -28.12
C GLN A 232 -56.54 36.11 -28.87
N GLN A 233 -56.81 35.98 -30.19
CA GLN A 233 -57.82 36.67 -31.01
C GLN A 233 -57.50 37.90 -31.89
N SER A 234 -58.09 37.79 -33.09
CA SER A 234 -58.67 38.79 -34.01
C SER A 234 -57.73 39.73 -34.79
N GLU A 235 -57.63 39.50 -36.10
CA GLU A 235 -58.37 40.22 -37.16
C GLU A 235 -58.58 39.31 -38.38
#